data_AF-A0A836RF56-F1
#
_entry.id   AF-A0A836RF56-F1
#
_cell.length_a   1.000
_cell.length_b   1.000
_cell.length_c   1.000
_cell.angle_alpha   90.00
_cell.angle_beta   90.00
_cell.angle_gamma   90.00
#
_symmetry.space_group_name_H-M   'P 1'
#
loop_
_entity.id
_entity.type
_entity.pdbx_description
1 polymer ?
#
loop_
_entity_poly.entity_id
_entity_poly.type
_entity_poly.pdbx_seq_one_letter_code
_entity_poly.pdbx_strand_id
1 'polypeptide(L)'
;MSWTNIKLIFLREVRDQFRDRRTIFMVAILPLLLYPALGLGMLQMAVLFSEQPRTVVILGAEHLPRRPELTLLDGNRFASGWFNNPADADKLDVITDLARNQSDELDEARRRKINRLLSQAERLREPVAERRRIKETIARLQRRMLELEIAQSDAREAGDPVRVDELAEQMRTLAQQIRTLNHQLVPIEHRISELFAQCDMDVLLIIPEGFG
;
A
#
# COMPACT_ATOMS: atom_id res chain seq x y z
N MET A 1 21.49 -70.88 21.32
CA MET A 1 21.92 -69.63 21.97
C MET A 1 20.71 -69.06 22.70
N SER A 2 20.76 -68.95 24.03
CA SER A 2 19.55 -68.77 24.86
C SER A 2 19.04 -67.33 24.82
N TRP A 3 18.02 -67.08 24.00
CA TRP A 3 17.24 -65.83 23.94
C TRP A 3 16.78 -65.33 25.31
N THR A 4 16.49 -66.25 26.24
CA THR A 4 16.13 -65.94 27.63
C THR A 4 17.21 -65.16 28.37
N ASN A 5 18.49 -65.50 28.17
CA ASN A 5 19.60 -64.81 28.84
C ASN A 5 19.81 -63.42 28.25
N ILE A 6 19.70 -63.29 26.93
CA ILE A 6 19.79 -62.00 26.22
C ILE A 6 18.67 -61.06 26.71
N LYS A 7 17.44 -61.56 26.84
CA LYS A 7 16.29 -60.79 27.34
C LYS A 7 16.48 -60.31 28.78
N LEU A 8 17.03 -61.15 29.66
CA LEU A 8 17.30 -60.79 31.06
C LEU A 8 18.37 -59.70 31.18
N ILE A 9 19.45 -59.79 30.38
CA ILE A 9 20.51 -58.78 30.35
C ILE A 9 19.95 -57.46 29.80
N PHE A 10 19.19 -57.51 28.70
CA PHE A 10 18.56 -56.33 28.10
C PHE A 10 17.62 -55.60 29.06
N LEU A 11 16.72 -56.33 29.74
CA LEU A 11 15.81 -55.73 30.72
C LEU A 11 16.54 -55.10 31.91
N ARG A 12 17.65 -55.71 32.35
CA ARG A 12 18.48 -55.14 33.41
C ARG A 12 19.13 -53.84 32.97
N GLU A 13 19.70 -53.82 31.77
CA GLU A 13 20.38 -52.65 31.19
C GLU A 13 19.40 -51.49 30.93
N VAL A 14 18.25 -51.78 30.31
CA VAL A 14 17.20 -50.79 30.06
C VAL A 14 16.72 -50.19 31.38
N ARG A 15 16.47 -51.00 32.41
CA ARG A 15 16.10 -50.50 33.74
C ARG A 15 17.21 -49.65 34.38
N ASP A 16 18.48 -49.98 34.13
CA ASP A 16 19.61 -49.21 34.64
C ASP A 16 19.69 -47.84 33.95
N GLN A 17 19.50 -47.79 32.63
CA GLN A 17 19.38 -46.55 31.87
C GLN A 17 18.15 -45.73 32.28
N PHE A 18 17.02 -46.37 32.63
CA PHE A 18 15.85 -45.72 33.21
C PHE A 18 16.03 -45.26 34.67
N ARG A 19 17.10 -45.67 35.37
CA ARG A 19 17.45 -45.11 36.69
C ARG A 19 18.38 -43.92 36.57
N ASP A 20 19.14 -43.83 35.47
CA ASP A 20 19.91 -42.64 35.18
C ASP A 20 19.01 -41.53 34.62
N ARG A 21 18.51 -40.71 35.55
CA ARG A 21 17.71 -39.52 35.24
C ARG A 21 18.39 -38.56 34.26
N ARG A 22 19.73 -38.54 34.19
CA ARG A 22 20.48 -37.68 33.26
C ARG A 22 20.32 -38.18 31.83
N THR A 23 20.43 -39.50 31.63
CA THR A 23 20.30 -40.14 30.31
C THR A 23 18.86 -40.10 29.80
N ILE A 24 17.87 -40.43 30.64
CA ILE A 24 16.46 -40.33 30.26
C ILE A 24 16.09 -38.89 29.93
N PHE A 25 16.58 -37.93 30.73
CA PHE A 25 16.32 -36.53 30.48
C PHE A 25 16.88 -36.11 29.13
N MET A 26 18.13 -36.43 28.83
CA MET A 26 18.77 -36.03 27.57
C MET A 26 18.20 -36.72 26.33
N VAL A 27 17.88 -38.03 26.41
CA VAL A 27 17.47 -38.82 25.24
C VAL A 27 15.97 -38.77 25.00
N ALA A 28 15.14 -38.68 26.04
CA ALA A 28 13.68 -38.74 25.91
C ALA A 28 12.99 -37.41 26.27
N ILE A 29 13.25 -36.87 27.47
CA ILE A 29 12.49 -35.72 27.97
C ILE A 29 12.88 -34.42 27.26
N LEU A 30 14.18 -34.18 27.08
CA LEU A 30 14.72 -32.97 26.48
C LEU A 30 14.26 -32.84 25.02
N PRO A 31 14.34 -33.84 24.14
CA PRO A 31 13.83 -33.71 22.77
C PRO A 31 12.30 -33.55 22.74
N LEU A 32 11.58 -34.25 23.61
CA LEU A 32 10.12 -34.16 23.70
C LEU A 32 9.64 -32.76 24.14
N LEU A 33 10.43 -32.02 24.92
CA LEU A 33 10.13 -30.63 25.28
C LEU A 33 10.71 -29.63 24.27
N LEU A 34 11.96 -29.82 23.88
CA LEU A 34 12.72 -28.88 23.06
C LEU A 34 12.17 -28.80 21.64
N TYR A 35 11.82 -29.93 21.02
CA TYR A 35 11.37 -29.92 19.62
C TYR A 35 10.01 -29.24 19.46
N PRO A 36 8.98 -29.52 20.30
CA PRO A 36 7.75 -28.74 20.28
C PRO A 36 7.96 -27.26 20.62
N ALA A 37 8.83 -26.95 21.60
CA ALA A 37 9.11 -25.56 21.95
C ALA A 37 9.76 -24.80 20.78
N LEU A 38 10.73 -25.41 20.10
CA LEU A 38 11.34 -24.86 18.89
C LEU A 38 10.31 -24.75 17.75
N GLY A 39 9.48 -25.75 17.54
CA GLY A 39 8.43 -25.74 16.52
C GLY A 39 7.41 -24.62 16.75
N LEU A 40 6.94 -24.46 17.99
CA LEU A 40 6.07 -23.34 18.38
C LEU A 40 6.77 -21.99 18.20
N GLY A 41 8.06 -21.90 18.56
CA GLY A 41 8.87 -20.71 18.31
C GLY A 41 8.97 -20.36 16.83
N MET A 42 9.21 -21.35 15.97
CA MET A 42 9.25 -21.17 14.52
C MET A 42 7.89 -20.75 13.96
N LEU A 43 6.79 -21.36 14.41
CA LEU A 43 5.43 -20.97 14.01
C LEU A 43 5.10 -19.53 14.43
N GLN A 44 5.47 -19.14 15.65
CA GLN A 44 5.28 -17.78 16.13
C GLN A 44 6.08 -16.77 15.31
N MET A 45 7.33 -17.09 14.97
CA MET A 45 8.14 -16.27 14.08
C MET A 45 7.52 -16.18 12.68
N ALA A 46 7.05 -17.30 12.12
CA ALA A 46 6.40 -17.31 10.80
C ALA A 46 5.14 -16.44 10.77
N VAL A 47 4.32 -16.44 11.83
CA VAL A 47 3.16 -15.55 11.95
C VAL A 47 3.59 -14.10 12.10
N LEU A 48 4.62 -13.82 12.90
CA LEU A 48 5.14 -12.47 13.12
C LEU A 48 5.76 -11.87 11.84
N PHE A 49 6.42 -12.68 11.04
CA PHE A 49 7.02 -12.30 9.75
C PHE A 49 6.07 -12.44 8.57
N SER A 50 4.84 -12.91 8.79
CA SER A 50 3.81 -12.91 7.74
C SER A 50 3.52 -11.44 7.37
N GLU A 51 3.79 -11.07 6.12
CA GLU A 51 3.49 -9.74 5.60
C GLU A 51 2.00 -9.46 5.82
N GLN A 52 1.69 -8.48 6.67
CA GLN A 52 0.29 -8.06 6.84
C GLN A 52 -0.22 -7.53 5.50
N PRO A 53 -1.42 -7.95 5.07
CA PRO A 53 -1.96 -7.47 3.82
C PRO A 53 -2.15 -5.96 3.89
N ARG A 54 -1.53 -5.22 2.95
CA ARG A 54 -1.65 -3.77 2.90
C ARG A 54 -3.06 -3.40 2.48
N THR A 55 -3.63 -2.40 3.14
CA THR A 55 -5.00 -1.97 2.89
C THR A 55 -5.00 -0.90 1.81
N VAL A 56 -5.65 -1.19 0.68
CA VAL A 56 -5.79 -0.28 -0.46
C VAL A 56 -7.25 0.15 -0.54
N VAL A 57 -7.51 1.45 -0.43
CA VAL A 57 -8.86 2.01 -0.55
C VAL A 57 -9.03 2.64 -1.93
N ILE A 58 -10.11 2.30 -2.63
CA ILE A 58 -10.47 2.82 -3.94
C ILE A 58 -11.78 3.60 -3.82
N LEU A 59 -11.75 4.88 -4.17
CA LEU A 59 -12.92 5.74 -4.33
C LEU A 59 -13.24 5.91 -5.82
N GLY A 60 -14.53 5.95 -6.16
CA GLY A 60 -15.03 6.06 -7.53
C GLY A 60 -14.92 4.75 -8.30
N ALA A 61 -14.99 3.59 -7.64
CA ALA A 61 -14.80 2.29 -8.30
C ALA A 61 -15.88 2.02 -9.38
N GLU A 62 -17.02 2.69 -9.31
CA GLU A 62 -18.07 2.68 -10.34
C GLU A 62 -17.62 3.23 -11.71
N HIS A 63 -16.57 4.07 -11.72
CA HIS A 63 -16.00 4.67 -12.92
C HIS A 63 -14.88 3.83 -13.55
N LEU A 64 -14.57 2.66 -12.98
CA LEU A 64 -13.59 1.76 -13.58
C LEU A 64 -14.12 1.16 -14.89
N PRO A 65 -13.26 0.96 -15.90
CA PRO A 65 -13.66 0.36 -17.17
C PRO A 65 -14.19 -1.06 -16.94
N ARG A 66 -15.40 -1.34 -17.44
CA ARG A 66 -16.05 -2.67 -17.34
C ARG A 66 -15.63 -3.66 -18.42
N ARG A 67 -14.58 -3.34 -19.19
CA ARG A 67 -14.12 -4.19 -20.28
C ARG A 67 -13.33 -5.37 -19.70
N PRO A 68 -13.56 -6.61 -20.16
CA PRO A 68 -12.94 -7.80 -19.57
C PRO A 68 -11.41 -7.74 -19.55
N GLU A 69 -10.79 -7.18 -20.60
CA GLU A 69 -9.32 -7.01 -20.73
C GLU A 69 -8.72 -5.99 -19.74
N LEU A 70 -9.53 -5.07 -19.21
CA LEU A 70 -9.11 -4.00 -18.30
C LEU A 70 -9.70 -4.20 -16.90
N THR A 71 -10.12 -5.41 -16.57
CA THR A 71 -10.66 -5.74 -15.26
C THR A 71 -9.56 -5.59 -14.22
N LEU A 72 -9.62 -4.49 -13.46
CA LEU A 72 -8.64 -4.19 -12.42
C LEU A 72 -8.92 -4.99 -11.15
N LEU A 73 -10.20 -5.27 -10.86
CA LEU A 73 -10.66 -5.85 -9.61
C LEU A 73 -11.31 -7.21 -9.84
N ASP A 74 -10.95 -8.17 -9.01
CA ASP A 74 -11.61 -9.46 -8.88
C ASP A 74 -12.21 -9.56 -7.47
N GLY A 75 -13.47 -9.15 -7.35
CA GLY A 75 -14.15 -9.00 -6.06
C GLY A 75 -13.47 -7.94 -5.17
N ASN A 76 -12.85 -8.41 -4.07
CA ASN A 76 -12.18 -7.57 -3.05
C ASN A 76 -10.65 -7.59 -3.17
N ARG A 77 -10.12 -7.94 -4.34
CA ARG A 77 -8.69 -8.01 -4.67
C ARG A 77 -8.42 -7.40 -6.03
N PHE A 78 -7.16 -7.10 -6.31
CA PHE A 78 -6.73 -6.82 -7.68
C PHE A 78 -6.68 -8.10 -8.50
N ALA A 79 -6.99 -8.02 -9.79
CA ALA A 79 -6.83 -9.15 -10.69
C ALA A 79 -5.34 -9.55 -10.76
N SER A 80 -5.06 -10.84 -10.56
CA SER A 80 -3.69 -11.36 -10.43
C SER A 80 -2.82 -11.16 -11.69
N GLY A 81 -3.44 -11.00 -12.86
CA GLY A 81 -2.76 -10.71 -14.13
C GLY A 81 -2.02 -9.38 -14.18
N TRP A 82 -2.28 -8.45 -13.23
CA TRP A 82 -1.55 -7.19 -13.12
C TRP A 82 -0.23 -7.31 -12.35
N PHE A 83 0.09 -8.49 -11.81
CA PHE A 83 1.29 -8.72 -11.00
C PHE A 83 2.27 -9.64 -11.72
N ASN A 84 3.57 -9.35 -11.57
CA ASN A 84 4.64 -10.24 -12.02
C ASN A 84 4.58 -11.61 -11.31
N ASN A 85 4.15 -11.60 -10.05
CA ASN A 85 3.88 -12.79 -9.27
C ASN A 85 2.41 -12.76 -8.79
N PRO A 86 1.55 -13.70 -9.20
CA PRO A 86 0.14 -13.75 -8.79
C PRO A 86 -0.08 -13.73 -7.27
N ALA A 87 0.85 -14.30 -6.49
CA ALA A 87 0.76 -14.34 -5.04
C ALA A 87 0.89 -12.96 -4.37
N ASP A 88 1.41 -11.94 -5.07
CA ASP A 88 1.49 -10.59 -4.53
C ASP A 88 0.12 -9.90 -4.47
N ALA A 89 -0.83 -10.31 -5.33
CA ALA A 89 -2.22 -9.85 -5.22
C ALA A 89 -2.84 -10.24 -3.88
N ASP A 90 -2.39 -11.35 -3.28
CA ASP A 90 -2.93 -11.83 -2.01
C ASP A 90 -2.47 -11.02 -0.79
N LYS A 91 -1.45 -10.17 -0.99
CA LYS A 91 -0.90 -9.28 0.02
C LYS A 91 -1.62 -7.92 0.06
N LEU A 92 -2.67 -7.73 -0.73
CA LEU A 92 -3.41 -6.48 -0.83
C LEU A 92 -4.88 -6.71 -0.47
N ASP A 93 -5.36 -6.05 0.57
CA ASP A 93 -6.79 -6.01 0.91
C ASP A 93 -7.41 -4.78 0.26
N VAL A 94 -8.22 -4.98 -0.78
CA VAL A 94 -8.79 -3.88 -1.57
C VAL A 94 -10.19 -3.56 -1.05
N ILE A 95 -10.43 -2.30 -0.66
CA ILE A 95 -11.73 -1.83 -0.18
C ILE A 95 -12.24 -0.78 -1.15
N THR A 96 -13.44 -1.01 -1.67
CA THR A 96 -14.11 -0.10 -2.61
C THR A 96 -15.34 0.54 -1.95
N ASP A 97 -15.74 1.69 -2.46
CA ASP A 97 -17.02 2.33 -2.12
C ASP A 97 -18.24 1.49 -2.55
N LEU A 98 -18.12 0.70 -3.62
CA LEU A 98 -19.11 -0.30 -4.04
C LEU A 98 -19.37 -1.36 -2.95
N ALA A 99 -18.38 -1.70 -2.14
CA ALA A 99 -18.51 -2.68 -1.07
C ALA A 99 -19.49 -2.25 0.04
N ARG A 100 -19.85 -0.96 0.15
CA ARG A 100 -20.92 -0.51 1.06
C ARG A 100 -22.24 -1.22 0.78
N ASN A 101 -22.53 -1.53 -0.49
CA ASN A 101 -23.80 -2.12 -0.90
C ASN A 101 -23.82 -3.65 -0.81
N GLN A 102 -22.66 -4.30 -0.72
CA GLN A 102 -22.53 -5.76 -0.57
C GLN A 102 -22.42 -6.18 0.91
N SER A 103 -22.65 -5.25 1.84
CA SER A 103 -22.31 -5.39 3.25
C SER A 103 -23.29 -6.21 4.09
N ASP A 104 -24.29 -6.85 3.47
CA ASP A 104 -25.32 -7.62 4.19
C ASP A 104 -24.90 -9.06 4.54
N GLU A 105 -23.84 -9.59 3.92
CA GLU A 105 -23.26 -10.91 4.26
C GLU A 105 -21.97 -10.82 5.12
N LEU A 106 -21.55 -9.62 5.51
CA LEU A 106 -20.28 -9.40 6.22
C LEU A 106 -20.47 -9.34 7.74
N ASP A 107 -19.48 -9.86 8.47
CA ASP A 107 -19.40 -9.69 9.93
C ASP A 107 -19.46 -8.21 10.33
N GLU A 108 -20.20 -7.91 11.39
CA GLU A 108 -20.39 -6.56 11.93
C GLU A 108 -19.06 -5.82 12.17
N ALA A 109 -18.04 -6.54 12.64
CA ALA A 109 -16.70 -5.98 12.86
C ALA A 109 -16.03 -5.52 11.54
N ARG A 110 -16.15 -6.32 10.47
CA ARG A 110 -15.60 -6.00 9.15
C ARG A 110 -16.34 -4.83 8.51
N ARG A 111 -17.67 -4.79 8.66
CA ARG A 111 -18.52 -3.67 8.20
C ARG A 111 -18.11 -2.35 8.84
N ARG A 112 -17.86 -2.34 10.16
CA ARG A 112 -17.36 -1.16 10.87
C ARG A 112 -15.98 -0.71 10.38
N LYS A 113 -15.06 -1.66 10.15
CA LYS A 113 -13.72 -1.35 9.59
C LYS A 113 -13.85 -0.69 8.21
N ILE A 114 -14.62 -1.29 7.30
CA ILE A 114 -14.84 -0.76 5.94
C ILE A 114 -15.44 0.64 5.99
N ASN A 115 -16.51 0.84 6.78
CA ASN A 115 -17.16 2.15 6.89
C ASN A 115 -16.23 3.23 7.44
N ARG A 116 -15.40 2.89 8.44
CA ARG A 116 -14.38 3.78 8.98
C ARG A 116 -13.37 4.17 7.90
N LEU A 117 -12.79 3.20 7.19
CA LEU A 117 -11.81 3.44 6.14
C LEU A 117 -12.37 4.29 4.99
N LEU A 118 -13.59 3.99 4.53
CA LEU A 118 -14.24 4.78 3.49
C LEU A 118 -14.54 6.21 3.97
N SER A 119 -14.94 6.40 5.24
CA SER A 119 -15.16 7.74 5.79
C SER A 119 -13.85 8.55 5.91
N GLN A 120 -12.74 7.88 6.23
CA GLN A 120 -11.41 8.47 6.26
C GLN A 120 -10.94 8.86 4.85
N ALA A 121 -11.15 7.98 3.87
CA ALA A 121 -10.81 8.22 2.47
C ALA A 121 -11.58 9.41 1.89
N GLU A 122 -12.89 9.53 2.19
CA GLU A 122 -13.69 10.67 1.71
C GLU A 122 -13.20 12.03 2.25
N ARG A 123 -12.65 12.08 3.47
CA ARG A 123 -12.04 13.31 4.01
C ARG A 123 -10.80 13.76 3.23
N LEU A 124 -10.10 12.81 2.60
CA LEU A 124 -8.92 13.08 1.76
C LEU A 124 -9.29 13.51 0.34
N ARG A 125 -10.53 13.29 -0.11
CA ARG A 125 -10.97 13.56 -1.48
C ARG A 125 -10.79 15.03 -1.88
N GLU A 126 -11.30 15.95 -1.07
CA GLU A 126 -11.22 17.39 -1.35
C GLU A 126 -9.77 17.91 -1.33
N PRO A 127 -8.96 17.68 -0.27
CA PRO A 127 -7.56 18.10 -0.27
C PRO A 127 -6.75 17.56 -1.46
N VAL A 128 -6.95 16.29 -1.84
CA VAL A 128 -6.27 15.68 -2.99
C VAL A 128 -6.72 16.30 -4.31
N ALA A 129 -8.02 16.57 -4.46
CA ALA A 129 -8.56 17.25 -5.64
C ALA A 129 -8.04 18.69 -5.75
N GLU A 130 -7.98 19.43 -4.64
CA GLU A 130 -7.42 20.78 -4.55
C GLU A 130 -5.95 20.81 -4.98
N ARG A 131 -5.13 19.91 -4.41
CA ARG A 131 -3.72 19.71 -4.79
C ARG A 131 -3.58 19.45 -6.29
N ARG A 132 -4.42 18.57 -6.85
CA ARG A 132 -4.42 18.23 -8.28
C ARG A 132 -4.72 19.45 -9.14
N ARG A 133 -5.76 20.23 -8.84
CA ARG A 133 -6.14 21.45 -9.59
C ARG A 133 -5.02 22.50 -9.59
N ILE A 134 -4.36 22.70 -8.45
CA ILE A 134 -3.23 23.63 -8.35
C ILE A 134 -2.05 23.15 -9.21
N LYS A 135 -1.69 21.86 -9.12
CA LYS A 135 -0.62 21.28 -9.96
C LYS A 135 -0.92 21.37 -11.45
N GLU A 136 -2.15 21.08 -11.87
CA GLU A 136 -2.59 21.23 -13.25
C GLU A 136 -2.50 22.69 -13.73
N THR A 137 -2.84 23.64 -12.86
CA THR A 137 -2.71 25.07 -13.16
C THR A 137 -1.25 25.50 -13.29
N ILE A 138 -0.38 25.07 -12.37
CA ILE A 138 1.07 25.31 -12.46
C ILE A 138 1.62 24.74 -13.78
N ALA A 139 1.26 23.50 -14.12
CA ALA A 139 1.70 22.87 -15.36
C ALA A 139 1.25 23.65 -16.61
N ARG A 140 0.02 24.18 -16.61
CA ARG A 140 -0.47 25.05 -17.70
C ARG A 140 0.33 26.34 -17.80
N LEU A 141 0.60 27.01 -16.67
CA LEU A 141 1.40 28.25 -16.65
C LEU A 141 2.84 28.01 -17.10
N GLN A 142 3.44 26.88 -16.73
CA GLN A 142 4.78 26.49 -17.16
C GLN A 142 4.85 26.29 -18.68
N ARG A 143 3.84 25.64 -19.29
CA ARG A 143 3.78 25.53 -20.76
C ARG A 143 3.68 26.90 -21.43
N ARG A 144 2.86 27.80 -20.88
CA ARG A 144 2.74 29.17 -21.40
C ARG A 144 4.05 29.96 -21.27
N MET A 145 4.78 29.75 -20.17
CA MET A 145 6.08 30.37 -19.96
C MET A 145 7.09 29.94 -21.03
N LEU A 146 7.10 28.65 -21.39
CA LEU A 146 7.93 28.13 -22.49
C LEU A 146 7.55 28.74 -23.85
N GLU A 147 6.25 28.88 -24.14
CA GLU A 147 5.78 29.53 -25.37
C GLU A 147 6.27 30.99 -25.48
N LEU A 148 6.23 31.73 -24.37
CA LEU A 148 6.70 33.12 -24.33
C LEU A 148 8.22 33.22 -24.46
N GLU A 149 8.96 32.25 -23.92
CA GLU A 149 10.42 32.19 -24.06
C GLU A 149 10.84 31.99 -25.52
N ILE A 150 10.15 31.08 -26.23
CA ILE A 150 10.34 30.89 -27.67
C ILE A 150 9.99 32.19 -28.43
N ALA A 151 8.83 32.78 -28.15
CA ALA A 151 8.40 34.03 -28.80
C ALA A 151 9.35 35.22 -28.52
N GLN A 152 9.98 35.25 -27.34
CA GLN A 152 10.97 36.27 -27.00
C GLN A 152 12.27 36.07 -27.78
N SER A 153 12.69 34.81 -27.99
CA SER A 153 13.83 34.50 -28.87
C SER A 153 13.57 35.00 -30.30
N ASP A 154 12.40 34.69 -30.86
CA ASP A 154 12.01 35.12 -32.20
C ASP A 154 11.95 36.66 -32.31
N ALA A 155 11.44 37.35 -31.30
CA ALA A 155 11.39 38.81 -31.26
C ALA A 155 12.78 39.46 -31.18
N ARG A 156 13.72 38.83 -30.47
CA ARG A 156 15.13 39.27 -30.43
C ARG A 156 15.79 39.12 -31.80
N GLU A 157 15.54 38.02 -32.50
CA GLU A 157 16.05 37.80 -33.86
C GLU A 157 15.46 38.81 -34.86
N ALA A 158 14.18 39.16 -34.70
CA ALA A 158 13.51 40.17 -35.51
C ALA A 158 13.93 41.62 -35.21
N GLY A 159 14.68 41.86 -34.12
CA GLY A 159 15.12 43.19 -33.72
C GLY A 159 14.00 44.11 -33.21
N ASP A 160 12.97 43.55 -32.58
CA ASP A 160 11.83 44.31 -32.01
C ASP A 160 11.98 44.46 -30.48
N PRO A 161 12.61 45.54 -29.99
CA PRO A 161 12.90 45.70 -28.56
C PRO A 161 11.64 45.88 -27.71
N VAL A 162 10.59 46.50 -28.26
CA VAL A 162 9.33 46.74 -27.53
C VAL A 162 8.67 45.41 -27.21
N ARG A 163 8.58 44.52 -28.20
CA ARG A 163 8.00 43.18 -28.03
C ARG A 163 8.82 42.29 -27.09
N VAL A 164 10.15 42.42 -27.09
CA VAL A 164 11.01 41.69 -26.15
C VAL A 164 10.75 42.09 -24.69
N ASP A 165 10.55 43.39 -24.44
CA ASP A 165 10.25 43.92 -23.10
C ASP A 165 8.84 43.52 -22.64
N GLU A 166 7.83 43.59 -23.51
CA GLU A 166 6.48 43.13 -23.20
C GLU A 166 6.43 41.64 -22.82
N LEU A 167 7.13 40.79 -23.58
CA LEU A 167 7.22 39.35 -23.30
C LEU A 167 7.98 39.09 -21.98
N ALA A 168 9.03 39.86 -21.69
CA ALA A 168 9.75 39.76 -20.43
C ALA A 168 8.86 40.09 -19.22
N GLU A 169 8.00 41.11 -19.34
CA GLU A 169 7.05 41.47 -18.30
C GLU A 169 6.01 40.36 -18.08
N GLN A 170 5.42 39.82 -19.16
CA GLN A 170 4.49 38.69 -19.07
C GLN A 170 5.12 37.47 -18.38
N MET A 171 6.38 37.13 -18.72
CA MET A 171 7.11 36.05 -18.08
C MET A 171 7.31 36.29 -16.58
N ARG A 172 7.63 37.53 -16.16
CA ARG A 172 7.75 37.89 -14.73
C ARG A 172 6.42 37.69 -14.01
N THR A 173 5.31 38.12 -14.60
CA THR A 173 3.97 37.92 -14.02
C THR A 173 3.63 36.44 -13.86
N LEU A 174 3.87 35.61 -14.88
CA LEU A 174 3.63 34.16 -14.80
C LEU A 174 4.52 33.51 -13.73
N ALA A 175 5.80 33.88 -13.65
CA ALA A 175 6.70 33.38 -12.64
C ALA A 175 6.23 33.73 -11.21
N GLN A 176 5.71 34.94 -11.01
CA GLN A 176 5.11 35.34 -9.73
C GLN A 176 3.86 34.51 -9.40
N GLN A 177 2.96 34.28 -10.36
CA GLN A 177 1.79 33.43 -10.17
C GLN A 177 2.16 31.99 -9.81
N ILE A 178 3.14 31.40 -10.51
CA ILE A 178 3.64 30.06 -10.20
C ILE A 178 4.21 29.99 -8.78
N ARG A 179 4.98 31.00 -8.36
CA ARG A 179 5.50 31.09 -6.99
C ARG A 179 4.37 31.14 -5.95
N THR A 180 3.33 31.93 -6.18
CA THR A 180 2.17 32.02 -5.29
C THR A 180 1.44 30.68 -5.19
N LEU A 181 1.19 30.00 -6.31
CA LEU A 181 0.53 28.69 -6.31
C LEU A 181 1.36 27.61 -5.61
N ASN A 182 2.68 27.60 -5.80
CA ASN A 182 3.57 26.71 -5.07
C ASN A 182 3.51 26.93 -3.55
N HIS A 183 3.46 28.20 -3.12
CA HIS A 183 3.30 28.52 -1.69
C HIS A 183 1.95 28.04 -1.13
N GLN A 184 0.86 28.11 -1.91
CA GLN A 184 -0.45 27.58 -1.54
C GLN A 184 -0.47 26.04 -1.50
N LEU A 185 0.37 25.37 -2.28
CA LEU A 185 0.44 23.91 -2.33
C LEU A 185 1.00 23.30 -1.05
N VAL A 186 1.99 23.95 -0.41
CA VAL A 186 2.67 23.47 0.80
C VAL A 186 1.70 23.13 1.95
N PRO A 187 0.80 24.02 2.41
CA PRO A 187 -0.13 23.70 3.49
C PRO A 187 -1.12 22.58 3.11
N ILE A 188 -1.49 22.46 1.83
CA ILE A 188 -2.38 21.40 1.36
C ILE A 188 -1.68 20.04 1.42
N GLU A 189 -0.41 19.98 1.00
CA GLU A 189 0.38 18.74 1.10
C GLU A 189 0.60 18.33 2.55
N HIS A 190 0.84 19.29 3.46
CA HIS A 190 0.91 19.01 4.89
C HIS A 190 -0.42 18.45 5.42
N ARG A 191 -1.54 19.10 5.11
CA ARG A 191 -2.89 18.65 5.52
C ARG A 191 -3.20 17.24 5.01
N ILE A 192 -2.85 16.93 3.76
CA ILE A 192 -3.01 15.57 3.20
C ILE A 192 -2.17 14.57 4.00
N SER A 193 -0.91 14.90 4.28
CA SER A 193 0.00 14.03 5.03
C SER A 193 -0.53 13.76 6.45
N GLU A 194 -0.99 14.78 7.16
CA GLU A 194 -1.57 14.65 8.50
C GLU A 194 -2.84 13.80 8.50
N LEU A 195 -3.76 14.06 7.56
CA LEU A 195 -4.99 13.28 7.43
C LEU A 195 -4.67 11.83 7.10
N PHE A 196 -3.73 11.59 6.19
CA PHE A 196 -3.34 10.25 5.78
C PHE A 196 -2.64 9.48 6.91
N ALA A 197 -1.78 10.12 7.69
CA ALA A 197 -1.10 9.51 8.84
C ALA A 197 -2.07 9.06 9.95
N GLN A 198 -3.28 9.63 10.01
CA GLN A 198 -4.34 9.24 10.95
C GLN A 198 -5.27 8.14 10.40
N CYS A 199 -5.06 7.72 9.14
CA CYS A 199 -5.88 6.70 8.49
C CYS A 199 -5.27 5.31 8.69
N ASP A 200 -6.14 4.30 8.81
CA ASP A 200 -5.72 2.90 8.92
C ASP A 200 -5.53 2.25 7.53
N MET A 201 -5.17 3.05 6.51
CA MET A 201 -4.99 2.62 5.12
C MET A 201 -3.58 2.95 4.63
N ASP A 202 -3.03 2.09 3.76
CA ASP A 202 -1.67 2.25 3.23
C ASP A 202 -1.64 2.95 1.88
N VAL A 203 -2.71 2.81 1.09
CA VAL A 203 -2.83 3.41 -0.25
C VAL A 203 -4.25 3.88 -0.48
N LEU A 204 -4.39 5.10 -1.00
CA LEU A 204 -5.65 5.67 -1.48
C LEU A 204 -5.60 5.89 -2.99
N LEU A 205 -6.52 5.25 -3.71
CA LEU A 205 -6.77 5.45 -5.13
C LEU A 205 -8.08 6.22 -5.29
N ILE A 206 -8.05 7.33 -6.04
CA ILE A 206 -9.24 8.12 -6.36
C ILE A 206 -9.42 8.10 -7.87
N ILE A 207 -10.48 7.43 -8.31
CA ILE A 207 -10.84 7.35 -9.73
C ILE A 207 -11.71 8.57 -10.06
N PRO A 208 -11.31 9.39 -11.05
CA PRO A 208 -12.13 10.52 -11.46
C PRO A 208 -13.40 10.06 -12.18
N GLU A 209 -14.43 10.90 -12.14
CA GLU A 209 -15.66 10.66 -12.90
C GLU A 209 -15.36 10.57 -14.40
N GLY A 210 -15.99 9.61 -15.07
CA GLY A 210 -15.83 9.39 -16.52
C GLY A 210 -14.48 8.78 -16.94
N PHE A 211 -13.77 8.10 -16.05
CA PHE A 211 -12.51 7.42 -16.39
C PHE A 211 -12.67 6.22 -17.35
N GLY A 212 -13.76 5.46 -17.23
CA GLY A 212 -14.03 4.21 -17.95
C GLY A 212 -14.83 4.32 -19.24
#